data_AF-A0A8S3XUT9-F1
#
_entry.id   AF-A0A8S3XUT9-F1
#
_cell.length_a   1.000
_cell.length_b   1.000
_cell.length_c   1.000
_cell.angle_alpha   90.00
_cell.angle_beta   90.00
_cell.angle_gamma   90.00
#
_symmetry.space_group_name_H-M   'P 1'
#
loop_
_entity.id
_entity.type
_entity.pdbx_description
1 polymer ?
#
loop_
_entity_poly.entity_id
_entity_poly.type
_entity_poly.pdbx_seq_one_letter_code
_entity_poly.pdbx_strand_id
1 'polypeptide(L)'
;MDLEAVKVCPYLTASALYFKTKLTCHNFTVFNLVTKHCSCYWFDETSADLTSSTFATFLIDYLERHCIPHQLPIVIYSDGCTYQNRNCVLANALLLLSKQHNVIITQKFLEPGHTQMKCDSVHSTIERKLKNREIHLPSDYVTITKEARSTNPYEAINVDHEFVKDYARPENMLYKSIRPGRKAGDPQVVDIRVIKYNIMTIEVKLGFDEQLIPLPHRPRLLASEAIYPPLHPNKIPITVTKYNHLQQLKAVLPKDCHNFYDTLPFV
;
A
#
# COMPACT_ATOMS: atom_id res chain seq x y z
N MET A 1 7.84 5.42 0.49
CA MET A 1 6.91 4.32 0.16
C MET A 1 6.24 4.68 -1.13
N ASP A 2 5.93 3.68 -1.97
CA ASP A 2 5.35 3.91 -3.28
C ASP A 2 4.64 2.67 -3.84
N LEU A 3 3.69 2.86 -4.75
CA LEU A 3 2.99 1.79 -5.46
C LEU A 3 3.53 1.66 -6.88
N GLU A 4 4.07 0.50 -7.24
CA GLU A 4 4.58 0.23 -8.59
C GLU A 4 3.46 0.30 -9.64
N ALA A 5 3.82 0.67 -10.87
CA ALA A 5 2.93 0.56 -12.02
C ALA A 5 2.35 -0.85 -12.14
N VAL A 6 1.03 -0.92 -12.41
CA VAL A 6 0.26 -2.17 -12.44
C VAL A 6 0.90 -3.23 -13.35
N LYS A 7 0.99 -4.45 -12.84
CA LYS A 7 1.41 -5.63 -13.59
C LYS A 7 0.21 -6.51 -13.90
N VAL A 8 0.36 -7.45 -14.82
CA VAL A 8 -0.74 -8.32 -15.25
C VAL A 8 -0.34 -9.79 -15.25
N CYS A 9 -1.23 -10.65 -14.78
CA CYS A 9 -1.03 -12.10 -14.74
C CYS A 9 -2.19 -12.84 -15.42
N PRO A 10 -1.95 -13.76 -16.36
CA PRO A 10 -0.64 -14.21 -16.84
C PRO A 10 0.05 -13.24 -17.81
N TYR A 11 1.37 -13.33 -17.93
CA TYR A 11 2.18 -12.60 -18.90
C TYR A 11 3.06 -13.57 -19.71
N LEU A 12 2.79 -13.71 -21.01
CA LEU A 12 3.51 -14.59 -21.93
C LEU A 12 3.67 -13.90 -23.28
N THR A 13 4.52 -14.43 -24.15
CA THR A 13 4.68 -13.97 -25.54
C THR A 13 3.70 -14.66 -26.51
N ALA A 14 2.46 -14.89 -26.09
CA ALA A 14 1.42 -15.50 -26.92
C ALA A 14 0.47 -14.42 -27.50
N SER A 15 0.19 -14.46 -28.80
CA SER A 15 -0.72 -13.51 -29.47
C SER A 15 -2.13 -13.50 -28.86
N ALA A 16 -2.59 -14.65 -28.34
CA ALA A 16 -3.88 -14.82 -27.68
C ALA A 16 -4.08 -13.94 -26.42
N LEU A 17 -2.99 -13.41 -25.85
CA LEU A 17 -3.04 -12.55 -24.66
C LEU A 17 -3.44 -11.11 -24.94
N TYR A 18 -3.38 -10.65 -26.20
CA TYR A 18 -3.55 -9.22 -26.51
C TYR A 18 -4.99 -8.75 -26.32
N PHE A 19 -5.98 -9.62 -26.55
CA PHE A 19 -7.41 -9.28 -26.52
C PHE A 19 -8.14 -9.77 -25.27
N LYS A 20 -7.44 -10.41 -24.34
CA LYS A 20 -8.05 -11.03 -23.15
C LYS A 20 -7.68 -10.26 -21.89
N THR A 21 -8.68 -10.05 -21.04
CA THR A 21 -8.45 -9.44 -19.71
C THR A 21 -7.71 -10.42 -18.81
N LYS A 22 -6.85 -9.86 -17.97
CA LYS A 22 -5.93 -10.60 -17.09
C LYS A 22 -6.13 -10.12 -15.66
N LEU A 23 -5.57 -10.84 -14.71
CA LEU A 23 -5.50 -10.36 -13.33
C LEU A 23 -4.59 -9.15 -13.26
N THR A 24 -5.02 -8.12 -12.54
CA THR A 24 -4.15 -7.00 -12.17
C THR A 24 -3.40 -7.34 -10.88
N CYS A 25 -2.09 -7.18 -10.93
CA CYS A 25 -1.19 -7.40 -9.80
C CYS A 25 -0.48 -6.09 -9.45
N HIS A 26 -0.36 -5.83 -8.15
CA HIS A 26 0.18 -4.60 -7.59
C HIS A 26 1.34 -4.92 -6.65
N ASN A 27 2.28 -3.99 -6.55
CA ASN A 27 3.43 -4.07 -5.66
C ASN A 27 3.57 -2.78 -4.86
N PHE A 28 3.21 -2.80 -3.58
CA PHE A 28 3.47 -1.70 -2.67
C PHE A 28 4.85 -1.86 -2.03
N THR A 29 5.70 -0.84 -2.13
CA THR A 29 7.10 -0.92 -1.70
C THR A 29 7.40 0.06 -0.57
N VAL A 30 8.01 -0.46 0.50
CA VAL A 30 8.55 0.35 1.60
C VAL A 30 10.04 0.12 1.72
N PHE A 31 10.81 1.20 1.59
CA PHE A 31 12.27 1.18 1.63
C PHE A 31 12.80 2.00 2.81
N ASN A 32 13.62 1.38 3.67
CA ASN A 32 14.31 2.06 4.76
C ASN A 32 15.65 2.64 4.27
N LEU A 33 15.78 3.97 4.31
CA LEU A 33 16.95 4.67 3.81
C LEU A 33 18.24 4.40 4.61
N VAL A 34 18.13 4.05 5.90
CA VAL A 34 19.27 3.79 6.78
C VAL A 34 19.73 2.35 6.61
N THR A 35 18.85 1.39 6.88
CA THR A 35 19.20 -0.04 6.89
C THR A 35 19.27 -0.65 5.48
N LYS A 36 18.76 0.04 4.47
CA LYS A 36 18.59 -0.45 3.09
C LYS A 36 17.66 -1.67 2.98
N HIS A 37 16.94 -1.99 4.05
CA HIS A 37 15.88 -2.98 4.07
C HIS A 37 14.71 -2.53 3.19
N CYS A 38 14.11 -3.46 2.46
CA CYS A 38 13.03 -3.17 1.53
C CYS A 38 12.02 -4.32 1.55
N SER A 39 10.75 -3.97 1.74
CA SER A 39 9.64 -4.91 1.66
C SER A 39 8.74 -4.53 0.49
N CYS A 40 8.39 -5.54 -0.31
CA CYS A 40 7.50 -5.47 -1.47
C CYS A 40 6.28 -6.33 -1.19
N TYR A 41 5.12 -5.70 -1.06
CA TYR A 41 3.83 -6.34 -0.82
C TYR A 41 3.15 -6.57 -2.16
N TRP A 42 3.17 -7.81 -2.62
CA TRP A 42 2.51 -8.22 -3.85
C TRP A 42 1.10 -8.72 -3.57
N PHE A 43 0.13 -8.19 -4.28
CA PHE A 43 -1.26 -8.62 -4.23
C PHE A 43 -1.90 -8.54 -5.61
N ASP A 44 -2.78 -9.48 -5.92
CA ASP A 44 -3.70 -9.37 -7.04
C ASP A 44 -5.06 -8.85 -6.60
N GLU A 45 -5.88 -8.45 -7.57
CA GLU A 45 -7.23 -7.88 -7.33
C GLU A 45 -8.21 -8.81 -6.60
N THR A 46 -7.93 -10.13 -6.50
CA THR A 46 -8.73 -11.04 -5.67
C THR A 46 -8.26 -11.10 -4.22
N SER A 47 -7.02 -10.71 -3.96
CA SER A 47 -6.39 -10.79 -2.65
C SER A 47 -6.57 -9.49 -1.86
N ALA A 48 -6.45 -8.34 -2.50
CA ALA A 48 -6.69 -7.05 -1.87
C ALA A 48 -7.20 -6.02 -2.87
N ASP A 49 -8.00 -5.08 -2.38
CA ASP A 49 -8.39 -3.92 -3.16
C ASP A 49 -7.33 -2.81 -3.07
N LEU A 50 -7.41 -1.85 -3.98
CA LEU A 50 -6.73 -0.59 -3.78
C LEU A 50 -7.68 0.20 -2.90
N THR A 51 -7.57 0.23 -1.57
CA THR A 51 -8.26 1.18 -0.67
C THR A 51 -7.30 1.70 0.37
N SER A 52 -7.65 2.81 1.03
CA SER A 52 -6.78 3.37 2.09
C SER A 52 -6.49 2.39 3.22
N SER A 53 -7.44 1.48 3.55
CA SER A 53 -7.24 0.41 4.53
C SER A 53 -6.16 -0.59 4.09
N THR A 54 -6.12 -0.95 2.81
CA THR A 54 -5.08 -1.82 2.25
C THR A 54 -3.69 -1.22 2.39
N PHE A 55 -3.50 0.04 1.97
CA PHE A 55 -2.20 0.71 2.09
C PHE A 55 -1.80 0.96 3.55
N ALA A 56 -2.77 1.28 4.42
CA ALA A 56 -2.53 1.39 5.86
C ALA A 56 -2.05 0.05 6.45
N THR A 57 -2.66 -1.07 6.06
CA THR A 57 -2.21 -2.40 6.50
C THR A 57 -0.74 -2.62 6.18
N PHE A 58 -0.32 -2.40 4.94
CA PHE A 58 1.07 -2.63 4.53
C PHE A 58 2.06 -1.74 5.27
N LEU A 59 1.72 -0.45 5.41
CA LEU A 59 2.61 0.48 6.10
C LEU A 59 2.69 0.17 7.60
N ILE A 60 1.57 -0.09 8.26
CA ILE A 60 1.56 -0.40 9.69
C ILE A 60 2.33 -1.70 9.95
N ASP A 61 2.11 -2.75 9.16
CA ASP A 61 2.87 -3.99 9.26
C ASP A 61 4.39 -3.75 9.12
N TYR A 62 4.82 -2.96 8.13
CA TYR A 62 6.23 -2.63 7.98
C TYR A 62 6.80 -1.89 9.20
N LEU A 63 6.07 -0.89 9.69
CA LEU A 63 6.50 -0.08 10.83
C LEU A 63 6.59 -0.93 12.10
N GLU A 64 5.59 -1.77 12.39
CA GLU A 64 5.57 -2.66 13.55
C GLU A 64 6.74 -3.65 13.53
N ARG A 65 7.04 -4.25 12.36
CA ARG A 65 8.14 -5.23 12.25
C ARG A 65 9.52 -4.61 12.26
N HIS A 66 9.72 -3.49 11.58
CA HIS A 66 11.06 -2.98 11.26
C HIS A 66 11.43 -1.65 11.89
N CYS A 67 10.47 -0.85 12.35
CA CYS A 67 10.72 0.50 12.88
C CYS A 67 10.47 0.59 14.38
N ILE A 68 9.31 0.11 14.85
CA ILE A 68 8.87 0.17 16.25
C ILE A 68 9.88 -0.46 17.22
N PRO A 69 10.53 -1.62 16.95
CA PRO A 69 11.48 -2.22 17.88
C PRO A 69 12.67 -1.32 18.23
N HIS A 70 12.99 -0.34 17.38
CA HIS A 70 14.10 0.59 17.60
C HIS A 70 13.74 1.76 18.54
N GLN A 71 12.44 2.01 18.79
CA GLN A 71 11.94 3.10 19.65
C GLN A 71 12.49 4.50 19.28
N LEU A 72 12.73 4.75 17.99
CA LEU A 72 13.19 6.04 17.47
C LEU A 72 12.05 6.80 16.80
N PRO A 73 12.13 8.14 16.70
CA PRO A 73 11.23 8.91 15.86
C PRO A 73 11.25 8.41 14.40
N ILE A 74 10.07 8.21 13.83
CA ILE A 74 9.91 7.66 12.47
C ILE A 74 9.61 8.80 11.51
N VAL A 75 10.35 8.86 10.40
CA VAL A 75 10.07 9.81 9.30
C VAL A 75 9.72 9.03 8.04
N ILE A 76 8.52 9.27 7.52
CA ILE A 76 7.97 8.63 6.33
C ILE A 76 7.99 9.65 5.19
N TYR A 77 8.50 9.22 4.04
CA TYR A 77 8.43 9.98 2.80
C TYR A 77 7.50 9.26 1.83
N SER A 78 6.53 9.99 1.26
CA SER A 78 5.57 9.45 0.30
C SER A 78 5.16 10.51 -0.73
N ASP A 79 4.57 10.05 -1.83
CA ASP A 79 3.85 10.93 -2.74
C ASP A 79 2.59 11.54 -2.06
N GLY A 80 1.96 12.49 -2.74
CA GLY A 80 0.75 13.16 -2.27
C GLY A 80 -0.56 12.46 -2.62
N CYS A 81 -0.55 11.18 -3.02
CA CYS A 81 -1.76 10.49 -3.47
C CYS A 81 -2.79 10.41 -2.34
N THR A 82 -3.92 11.10 -2.51
CA THR A 82 -4.94 11.19 -1.45
C THR A 82 -5.54 9.84 -1.14
N TYR A 83 -5.71 9.00 -2.15
CA TYR A 83 -6.29 7.69 -1.98
C TYR A 83 -5.42 6.71 -1.15
N GLN A 84 -4.10 6.82 -1.29
CA GLN A 84 -3.13 5.89 -0.70
C GLN A 84 -2.51 6.47 0.57
N ASN A 85 -1.87 7.63 0.44
CA ASN A 85 -0.91 8.14 1.39
C ASN A 85 -1.40 9.40 2.13
N ARG A 86 -2.29 10.19 1.51
CA ARG A 86 -2.78 11.46 2.06
C ARG A 86 -4.29 11.44 2.30
N ASN A 87 -4.73 10.55 3.19
CA ASN A 87 -6.13 10.42 3.64
C ASN A 87 -6.24 10.33 5.16
N CYS A 88 -7.47 10.48 5.66
CA CYS A 88 -7.77 10.39 7.09
C CYS A 88 -7.60 8.97 7.65
N VAL A 89 -7.81 7.90 6.87
CA VAL A 89 -7.70 6.52 7.34
C VAL A 89 -6.27 6.22 7.77
N LEU A 90 -5.30 6.45 6.87
CA LEU A 90 -3.88 6.27 7.17
C LEU A 90 -3.43 7.19 8.31
N ALA A 91 -3.91 8.44 8.33
CA ALA A 91 -3.55 9.37 9.39
C ALA A 91 -4.02 8.92 10.79
N ASN A 92 -5.21 8.33 10.90
CA ASN A 92 -5.68 7.78 12.17
C ASN A 92 -4.94 6.49 12.55
N ALA A 93 -4.64 5.62 11.58
CA ALA A 93 -3.84 4.42 11.81
C ALA A 93 -2.44 4.76 12.36
N LEU A 94 -1.75 5.72 11.75
CA LEU A 94 -0.45 6.19 12.22
C LEU A 94 -0.52 6.91 13.58
N LEU A 95 -1.58 7.68 13.84
CA LEU A 95 -1.81 8.30 15.14
C LEU A 95 -1.99 7.24 16.24
N LEU A 96 -2.74 6.19 15.97
CA LEU A 96 -2.97 5.11 16.92
C LEU A 96 -1.72 4.27 17.16
N LEU A 97 -0.95 4.00 16.11
CA LEU A 97 0.36 3.35 16.24
C LEU A 97 1.33 4.20 17.09
N SER A 98 1.36 5.51 16.84
CA SER A 98 2.13 6.48 17.63
C SER A 98 1.74 6.45 19.11
N LYS A 99 0.43 6.40 19.41
CA LYS A 99 -0.10 6.27 20.76
C LYS A 99 0.27 4.95 21.43
N GLN A 100 0.07 3.83 20.73
CA GLN A 100 0.28 2.47 21.24
C GLN A 100 1.73 2.23 21.64
N HIS A 101 2.68 2.70 20.82
CA HIS A 101 4.10 2.48 21.04
C HIS A 101 4.84 3.67 21.63
N ASN A 102 4.14 4.77 21.94
CA ASN A 102 4.73 5.99 22.46
C ASN A 102 5.88 6.53 21.57
N VAL A 103 5.68 6.52 20.25
CA VAL A 103 6.66 6.99 19.26
C VAL A 103 6.10 8.13 18.44
N ILE A 104 6.93 9.12 18.10
CA ILE A 104 6.53 10.22 17.21
C ILE A 104 6.74 9.77 15.76
N ILE A 105 5.69 9.91 14.94
CA ILE A 105 5.75 9.62 13.50
C ILE A 105 5.57 10.94 12.74
N THR A 106 6.41 11.18 11.75
CA THR A 106 6.31 12.34 10.85
C THR A 106 6.19 11.87 9.42
N GLN A 107 5.07 12.16 8.76
CA GLN A 107 4.88 11.89 7.34
C GLN A 107 5.12 13.17 6.55
N LYS A 108 6.02 13.11 5.58
CA LYS A 108 6.37 14.20 4.66
C LYS A 108 5.92 13.83 3.26
N PHE A 109 5.22 14.74 2.61
CA PHE A 109 4.76 14.58 1.24
C PHE A 109 5.70 15.28 0.26
N LEU A 110 6.09 14.55 -0.79
CA LEU A 110 6.91 15.09 -1.86
C LEU A 110 6.11 16.04 -2.76
N GLU A 111 6.79 17.04 -3.32
CA GLU A 111 6.18 17.95 -4.29
C GLU A 111 6.17 17.35 -5.69
N PRO A 112 5.15 17.66 -6.52
CA PRO A 112 5.15 17.31 -7.93
C PRO A 112 6.43 17.77 -8.62
N GLY A 113 7.11 16.87 -9.34
CA GLY A 113 8.40 17.15 -9.98
C GLY A 113 9.64 16.82 -9.14
N HIS A 114 9.47 16.59 -7.83
CA HIS A 114 10.54 16.14 -6.91
C HIS A 114 10.22 14.79 -6.28
N THR A 115 9.67 13.87 -7.08
CA THR A 115 9.11 12.60 -6.62
C THR A 115 10.07 11.42 -6.72
N GLN A 116 11.31 11.62 -7.16
CA GLN A 116 12.25 10.51 -7.32
C GLN A 116 12.57 9.86 -5.97
N MET A 117 12.15 8.60 -5.81
CA MET A 117 12.31 7.85 -4.56
C MET A 117 13.19 6.62 -4.76
N LYS A 118 13.73 6.09 -3.64
CA LYS A 118 14.42 4.79 -3.68
C LYS A 118 13.50 3.63 -4.07
N CYS A 119 12.19 3.79 -3.93
CA CYS A 119 11.20 2.82 -4.38
C CYS A 119 11.27 2.66 -5.92
N ASP A 120 11.39 3.75 -6.68
CA ASP A 120 11.54 3.71 -8.15
C ASP A 120 12.77 2.89 -8.58
N SER A 121 13.87 2.97 -7.82
CA SER A 121 15.07 2.17 -8.06
C SER A 121 14.84 0.68 -7.80
N VAL A 122 14.01 0.35 -6.81
CA VAL A 122 13.58 -1.02 -6.50
C VAL A 122 12.73 -1.55 -7.65
N HIS A 123 11.69 -0.82 -8.05
CA HIS A 123 10.80 -1.17 -9.15
C HIS A 123 11.58 -1.39 -10.45
N SER A 124 12.44 -0.46 -10.83
CA SER A 124 13.29 -0.60 -12.03
C SER A 124 14.17 -1.86 -11.97
N THR A 125 14.64 -2.23 -10.78
CA THR A 125 15.45 -3.45 -10.60
C THR A 125 14.61 -4.72 -10.77
N ILE A 126 13.39 -4.73 -10.24
CA ILE A 126 12.43 -5.83 -10.41
C ILE A 126 12.02 -5.95 -11.88
N GLU A 127 11.65 -4.84 -12.53
CA GLU A 127 11.26 -4.79 -13.94
C GLU A 127 12.35 -5.31 -14.88
N ARG A 128 13.61 -4.99 -14.59
CA ARG A 128 14.75 -5.54 -15.36
C ARG A 128 14.84 -7.06 -15.25
N LYS A 129 14.48 -7.66 -14.11
CA LYS A 129 14.38 -9.13 -13.99
C LYS A 129 13.12 -9.69 -14.62
N LEU A 130 12.03 -8.95 -14.62
CA LEU A 130 10.79 -9.34 -15.31
C LEU A 130 10.94 -9.34 -16.83
N LYS A 131 11.85 -8.54 -17.38
CA LYS A 131 12.09 -8.47 -18.82
C LYS A 131 12.42 -9.86 -19.38
N ASN A 132 11.68 -10.26 -20.42
CA ASN A 132 11.80 -11.56 -21.09
C ASN A 132 11.50 -12.78 -20.19
N ARG A 133 10.78 -12.58 -19.08
CA ARG A 133 10.25 -13.68 -18.28
C ARG A 133 8.76 -13.82 -18.48
N GLU A 134 8.31 -15.06 -18.44
CA GLU A 134 6.91 -15.40 -18.37
C GLU A 134 6.43 -15.34 -16.91
N ILE A 135 5.18 -14.94 -16.73
CA ILE A 135 4.46 -14.91 -15.45
C ILE A 135 3.25 -15.80 -15.62
N HIS A 136 3.23 -16.92 -14.91
CA HIS A 136 2.16 -17.90 -14.96
C HIS A 136 1.24 -17.74 -13.75
N LEU A 137 1.78 -17.33 -12.60
CA LEU A 137 1.03 -17.08 -11.37
C LEU A 137 1.45 -15.75 -10.73
N PRO A 138 0.57 -15.08 -9.96
CA PRO A 138 0.97 -13.88 -9.22
C PRO A 138 2.16 -14.12 -8.27
N SER A 139 2.32 -15.34 -7.74
CA SER A 139 3.47 -15.73 -6.92
C SER A 139 4.81 -15.65 -7.64
N ASP A 140 4.83 -15.68 -8.98
CA ASP A 140 6.08 -15.54 -9.74
C ASP A 140 6.67 -14.13 -9.55
N TYR A 141 5.84 -13.11 -9.37
CA TYR A 141 6.32 -11.76 -9.04
C TYR A 141 7.09 -11.73 -7.71
N VAL A 142 6.64 -12.51 -6.73
CA VAL A 142 7.28 -12.63 -5.40
C VAL A 142 8.66 -13.27 -5.55
N THR A 143 8.74 -14.38 -6.30
CA THR A 143 10.01 -15.07 -6.59
C THR A 143 10.98 -14.15 -7.32
N ILE A 144 10.51 -13.50 -8.38
CA ILE A 144 11.34 -12.60 -9.20
C ILE A 144 11.80 -11.38 -8.38
N THR A 145 10.98 -10.87 -7.48
CA THR A 145 11.35 -9.76 -6.59
C THR A 145 12.49 -10.14 -5.66
N LYS A 146 12.47 -11.36 -5.09
CA LYS A 146 13.58 -11.87 -4.27
C LYS A 146 14.88 -12.00 -5.08
N GLU A 147 14.77 -12.40 -6.35
CA GLU A 147 15.92 -12.50 -7.27
C GLU A 147 16.41 -11.14 -7.83
N ALA A 148 15.62 -10.09 -7.69
CA ALA A 148 15.90 -8.78 -8.29
C ALA A 148 17.19 -8.15 -7.78
N ARG A 149 17.51 -8.36 -6.51
CA ARG A 149 18.71 -7.83 -5.86
C ARG A 149 19.54 -8.98 -5.29
N SER A 150 20.74 -9.19 -5.83
CA SER A 150 21.64 -10.27 -5.40
C SER A 150 22.18 -10.06 -3.98
N THR A 151 22.62 -8.84 -3.67
CA THR A 151 23.13 -8.48 -2.34
C THR A 151 22.02 -7.86 -1.50
N ASN A 152 21.72 -8.46 -0.35
CA ASN A 152 20.54 -8.14 0.47
C ASN A 152 19.23 -8.29 -0.32
N PRO A 153 18.77 -9.49 -0.68
CA PRO A 153 17.51 -9.69 -1.38
C PRO A 153 16.34 -8.87 -0.81
N TYR A 154 15.42 -8.43 -1.67
CA TYR A 154 14.22 -7.75 -1.21
C TYR A 154 13.32 -8.73 -0.46
N GLU A 155 12.73 -8.28 0.65
CA GLU A 155 11.62 -9.01 1.27
C GLU A 155 10.42 -8.90 0.34
N ALA A 156 9.87 -10.03 -0.10
CA ALA A 156 8.68 -10.06 -0.94
C ALA A 156 7.58 -10.86 -0.24
N ILE A 157 6.47 -10.19 0.03
CA ILE A 157 5.33 -10.70 0.79
C ILE A 157 4.20 -10.95 -0.22
N ASN A 158 3.71 -12.18 -0.26
CA ASN A 158 2.48 -12.51 -0.99
C ASN A 158 1.30 -12.22 -0.06
N VAL A 159 0.53 -11.19 -0.39
CA VAL A 159 -0.59 -10.75 0.43
C VAL A 159 -1.84 -11.52 0.01
N ASP A 160 -2.56 -12.03 1.00
CA ASP A 160 -3.91 -12.57 0.86
C ASP A 160 -4.94 -11.64 1.53
N HIS A 161 -6.21 -11.96 1.36
CA HIS A 161 -7.31 -11.20 1.94
C HIS A 161 -7.34 -11.22 3.48
N GLU A 162 -6.77 -12.25 4.12
CA GLU A 162 -6.74 -12.38 5.58
C GLU A 162 -5.71 -11.42 6.20
N PHE A 163 -4.67 -11.09 5.45
CA PHE A 163 -3.64 -10.12 5.84
C PHE A 163 -4.20 -8.69 5.97
N VAL A 164 -5.16 -8.31 5.11
CA VAL A 164 -5.65 -6.93 4.99
C VAL A 164 -6.67 -6.61 6.06
N LYS A 165 -6.46 -5.53 6.83
CA LYS A 165 -7.34 -5.12 7.93
C LYS A 165 -8.13 -3.86 7.60
N ASP A 166 -9.32 -3.73 8.18
CA ASP A 166 -10.17 -2.55 8.00
C ASP A 166 -9.81 -1.42 8.97
N TYR A 167 -8.98 -0.48 8.50
CA TYR A 167 -8.63 0.74 9.23
C TYR A 167 -9.65 1.87 9.10
N ALA A 168 -10.66 1.75 8.23
CA ALA A 168 -11.62 2.81 7.94
C ALA A 168 -12.83 2.80 8.90
N ARG A 169 -12.86 1.87 9.86
CA ARG A 169 -13.92 1.72 10.85
C ARG A 169 -14.19 3.01 11.63
N PRO A 170 -15.42 3.58 11.60
CA PRO A 170 -15.74 4.84 12.25
C PRO A 170 -15.42 4.90 13.75
N GLU A 171 -15.52 3.77 14.45
CA GLU A 171 -15.18 3.62 15.86
C GLU A 171 -13.70 3.81 16.15
N ASN A 172 -12.81 3.54 15.18
CA ASN A 172 -11.36 3.68 15.31
C ASN A 172 -10.85 5.05 14.83
N MET A 173 -11.74 5.95 14.38
CA MET A 173 -11.38 7.24 13.79
C MET A 173 -11.45 8.37 14.81
N LEU A 174 -10.29 8.78 15.35
CA LEU A 174 -10.14 9.93 16.23
C LEU A 174 -10.45 11.25 15.49
N TYR A 175 -9.93 11.36 14.27
CA TYR A 175 -10.14 12.48 13.37
C TYR A 175 -11.01 12.08 12.19
N LYS A 176 -12.20 12.67 12.09
CA LYS A 176 -13.10 12.48 10.93
C LYS A 176 -12.54 13.04 9.62
N SER A 177 -11.65 14.01 9.71
CA SER A 177 -11.04 14.68 8.57
C SER A 177 -9.66 15.19 8.95
N ILE A 178 -8.75 15.16 7.97
CA ILE A 178 -7.44 15.82 8.06
C ILE A 178 -7.40 17.14 7.28
N ARG A 179 -8.54 17.63 6.79
CA ARG A 179 -8.61 18.91 6.06
C ARG A 179 -8.30 20.07 7.01
N PRO A 180 -7.29 20.92 6.75
CA PRO A 180 -6.98 22.06 7.60
C PRO A 180 -8.06 23.15 7.52
N GLY A 181 -8.57 23.43 6.32
CA GLY A 181 -9.61 24.42 6.07
C GLY A 181 -11.02 23.98 6.44
N ARG A 182 -11.92 24.95 6.69
CA ARG A 182 -13.34 24.72 6.97
C ARG A 182 -14.27 25.25 5.87
N LYS A 183 -13.89 26.33 5.19
CA LYS A 183 -14.69 27.03 4.19
C LYS A 183 -14.15 26.80 2.77
N ALA A 184 -14.94 27.19 1.78
CA ALA A 184 -14.45 27.28 0.41
C ALA A 184 -13.33 28.33 0.33
N GLY A 185 -12.25 28.02 -0.39
CA GLY A 185 -11.04 28.85 -0.43
C GLY A 185 -10.00 28.55 0.65
N ASP A 186 -10.38 27.85 1.73
CA ASP A 186 -9.41 27.43 2.76
C ASP A 186 -8.54 26.25 2.29
N PRO A 187 -7.34 26.08 2.86
CA PRO A 187 -6.45 24.95 2.56
C PRO A 187 -7.15 23.60 2.65
N GLN A 188 -6.89 22.77 1.65
CA GLN A 188 -7.41 21.42 1.52
C GLN A 188 -6.39 20.38 2.00
N VAL A 189 -6.81 19.12 2.00
CA VAL A 189 -5.91 18.01 2.33
C VAL A 189 -4.68 18.02 1.42
N VAL A 190 -4.85 18.38 0.14
CA VAL A 190 -3.75 18.40 -0.84
C VAL A 190 -2.67 19.45 -0.57
N ASP A 191 -2.98 20.46 0.25
CA ASP A 191 -2.05 21.53 0.62
C ASP A 191 -1.14 21.12 1.79
N ILE A 192 -1.43 20.01 2.47
CA ILE A 192 -0.59 19.51 3.57
C ILE A 192 0.74 19.01 3.01
N ARG A 193 1.84 19.51 3.58
CA ARG A 193 3.22 19.11 3.27
C ARG A 193 3.81 18.16 4.31
N VAL A 194 3.46 18.36 5.58
CA VAL A 194 3.88 17.47 6.67
C VAL A 194 2.72 17.21 7.61
N ILE A 195 2.58 15.96 8.05
CA ILE A 195 1.75 15.56 9.18
C ILE A 195 2.67 14.99 10.25
N LYS A 196 2.53 15.49 11.48
CA LYS A 196 3.20 14.94 12.65
C LYS A 196 2.16 14.32 13.56
N TYR A 197 2.32 13.03 13.81
CA TYR A 197 1.52 12.22 14.71
C TYR A 197 2.21 12.22 16.07
N ASN A 198 1.65 12.99 17.00
CA ASN A 198 2.00 12.90 18.41
C ASN A 198 1.13 11.82 19.08
N ILE A 199 1.37 11.52 20.35
CA ILE A 199 0.68 10.44 21.09
C ILE A 199 -0.85 10.58 21.08
N MET A 200 -1.40 11.81 21.01
CA MET A 200 -2.84 12.06 21.12
C MET A 200 -3.39 13.02 20.06
N THR A 201 -2.52 13.72 19.34
CA THR A 201 -2.91 14.84 18.47
C THR A 201 -2.12 14.82 17.17
N ILE A 202 -2.73 15.41 16.15
CA ILE A 202 -2.07 15.64 14.86
C ILE A 202 -1.71 17.11 14.74
N GLU A 203 -0.47 17.37 14.31
CA GLU A 203 -0.01 18.68 13.86
C GLU A 203 0.27 18.62 12.35
N VAL A 204 0.02 19.71 11.63
CA VAL A 204 0.21 19.82 10.18
C VAL A 204 1.04 21.03 9.83
N LYS A 205 1.65 20.99 8.65
CA LYS A 205 2.41 22.09 8.05
C LYS A 205 2.02 22.23 6.58
N LEU A 206 1.76 23.45 6.11
CA LEU A 206 1.25 23.71 4.76
C LEU A 206 2.35 24.21 3.80
N GLY A 207 3.35 24.93 4.29
CA GLY A 207 4.57 25.29 3.55
C GLY A 207 5.83 24.70 4.18
N PHE A 208 6.91 24.47 3.41
CA PHE A 208 8.15 23.85 3.94
C PHE A 208 8.91 24.70 4.97
N ASP A 209 8.69 26.01 4.99
CA ASP A 209 9.33 26.94 5.91
C ASP A 209 8.41 27.35 7.09
N GLU A 210 7.16 26.89 7.07
CA GLU A 210 6.18 27.23 8.10
C GLU A 210 6.38 26.45 9.40
N GLN A 211 5.75 26.89 10.48
CA GLN A 211 5.72 26.13 11.73
C GLN A 211 4.63 25.04 11.69
N LEU A 212 4.81 24.00 12.50
CA LEU A 212 3.75 23.01 12.74
C LEU A 212 2.62 23.68 13.51
N ILE A 213 1.40 23.50 13.04
CA ILE A 213 0.18 23.96 13.71
C ILE A 213 -0.69 22.76 14.10
N PRO A 214 -1.42 22.80 15.22
CA PRO A 214 -2.41 21.78 15.52
C PRO A 214 -3.44 21.65 14.40
N LEU A 215 -3.78 20.42 14.01
CA LEU A 215 -4.85 20.18 13.06
C LEU A 215 -6.17 20.74 13.66
N PRO A 216 -6.91 21.61 12.95
CA PRO A 216 -8.03 22.38 13.52
C PRO A 216 -9.33 21.56 13.62
N HIS A 217 -9.19 20.30 14.01
CA HIS A 217 -10.23 19.35 14.37
C HIS A 217 -9.94 18.82 15.77
N ARG A 218 -10.97 18.62 16.58
CA ARG A 218 -10.79 18.02 17.91
C ARG A 218 -10.75 16.50 17.78
N PRO A 219 -9.71 15.81 18.29
CA PRO A 219 -9.71 14.36 18.32
C PRO A 219 -10.85 13.85 19.19
N ARG A 220 -11.48 12.77 18.76
CA ARG A 220 -12.46 12.01 19.55
C ARG A 220 -11.73 11.13 20.54
N LEU A 221 -12.41 10.83 21.64
CA LEU A 221 -11.99 9.76 22.53
C LEU A 221 -12.49 8.43 21.97
N LEU A 222 -11.62 7.43 21.93
CA LEU A 222 -12.04 6.07 21.64
C LEU A 222 -12.78 5.48 22.84
N ALA A 223 -13.89 4.78 22.58
CA ALA A 223 -14.65 4.08 23.62
C ALA A 223 -13.91 2.84 24.14
N SER A 224 -13.09 2.21 23.30
CA SER A 224 -12.29 1.03 23.60
C SER A 224 -10.97 1.06 22.83
N GLU A 225 -10.11 0.07 23.06
CA GLU A 225 -8.95 -0.16 22.20
C GLU A 225 -9.40 -0.43 20.75
N ALA A 226 -8.61 0.03 19.79
CA ALA A 226 -8.94 -0.08 18.37
C ALA A 226 -8.73 -1.52 17.90
N ILE A 227 -9.77 -2.11 17.32
CA ILE A 227 -9.71 -3.47 16.75
C ILE A 227 -9.91 -3.36 15.24
N TYR A 228 -9.03 -4.00 14.49
CA TYR A 228 -9.04 -3.99 13.03
C TYR A 228 -9.30 -5.40 12.51
N PRO A 229 -10.57 -5.77 12.23
CA PRO A 229 -10.89 -7.06 11.62
C PRO A 229 -10.40 -7.12 10.17
N PRO A 230 -10.41 -8.31 9.53
CA PRO A 230 -10.15 -8.43 8.10
C PRO A 230 -11.04 -7.49 7.28
N LEU A 231 -10.46 -6.80 6.29
CA LEU A 231 -11.17 -5.87 5.41
C LEU A 231 -12.18 -6.60 4.53
N HIS A 232 -11.75 -7.76 4.02
CA HIS A 232 -12.59 -8.63 3.22
C HIS A 232 -12.73 -9.97 3.94
N PRO A 233 -13.96 -10.49 4.10
CA PRO A 233 -14.16 -11.78 4.77
C PRO A 233 -13.72 -12.97 3.91
N ASN A 234 -13.58 -12.76 2.60
CA ASN A 234 -13.16 -13.76 1.61
C ASN A 234 -12.38 -13.05 0.49
N LYS A 235 -11.79 -13.83 -0.42
CA LYS A 235 -11.24 -13.29 -1.68
C LYS A 235 -12.27 -12.47 -2.45
N ILE A 236 -11.82 -11.38 -3.05
CA ILE A 236 -12.65 -10.45 -3.82
C ILE A 236 -12.98 -11.09 -5.18
N PRO A 237 -14.26 -11.16 -5.59
CA PRO A 237 -14.63 -11.75 -6.87
C PRO A 237 -14.27 -10.85 -8.05
N ILE A 238 -13.79 -11.45 -9.13
CA ILE A 238 -13.61 -10.78 -10.43
C ILE A 238 -14.89 -10.84 -11.26
N THR A 239 -14.94 -10.06 -12.35
CA THR A 239 -16.08 -10.12 -13.27
C THR A 239 -16.13 -11.46 -14.00
N VAL A 240 -17.35 -11.96 -14.27
CA VAL A 240 -17.56 -13.18 -15.10
C VAL A 240 -16.79 -13.12 -16.42
N THR A 241 -16.78 -11.98 -17.10
CA THR A 241 -16.03 -11.79 -18.35
C THR A 241 -14.53 -12.01 -18.15
N LYS A 242 -13.94 -11.46 -17.09
CA LYS A 242 -12.52 -11.65 -16.77
C LYS A 242 -12.24 -13.11 -16.41
N TYR A 243 -13.09 -13.73 -15.59
CA TYR A 243 -12.95 -15.16 -15.28
C TYR A 243 -12.94 -16.01 -16.55
N ASN A 244 -13.90 -15.83 -17.46
CA ASN A 244 -13.98 -16.56 -18.72
C ASN A 244 -12.73 -16.35 -19.59
N HIS A 245 -12.21 -15.13 -19.67
CA HIS A 245 -10.96 -14.86 -20.39
C HIS A 245 -9.77 -15.60 -19.79
N LEU A 246 -9.64 -15.61 -18.46
CA LEU A 246 -8.59 -16.35 -17.75
C LEU A 246 -8.72 -17.87 -17.98
N GLN A 247 -9.94 -18.41 -17.97
CA GLN A 247 -10.20 -19.83 -18.28
C GLN A 247 -9.72 -20.20 -19.69
N GLN A 248 -9.95 -19.33 -20.67
CA GLN A 248 -9.46 -19.56 -22.03
C GLN A 248 -7.93 -19.39 -22.15
N LEU A 249 -7.30 -18.56 -21.30
CA LEU A 249 -5.85 -18.39 -21.28
C LEU A 249 -5.12 -19.60 -20.70
N LYS A 250 -5.79 -20.47 -19.92
CA LYS A 250 -5.19 -21.73 -19.43
C LYS A 250 -4.64 -22.61 -20.55
N ALA A 251 -5.19 -22.52 -21.76
CA ALA A 251 -4.71 -23.30 -22.91
C ALA A 251 -3.23 -23.03 -23.28
N VAL A 252 -2.69 -21.86 -22.89
CA VAL A 252 -1.29 -21.49 -23.11
C VAL A 252 -0.47 -21.48 -21.81
N LEU A 253 -1.03 -21.98 -20.70
CA LEU A 253 -0.38 -22.05 -19.40
C LEU A 253 -0.03 -23.50 -19.03
N PRO A 254 1.05 -23.71 -18.25
CA PRO A 254 1.33 -25.00 -17.63
C PRO A 254 0.13 -25.54 -16.82
N LYS A 255 -0.10 -26.85 -16.90
CA LYS A 255 -1.29 -27.51 -16.30
C LYS A 255 -1.32 -27.41 -14.77
N ASP A 256 -0.16 -27.38 -14.13
CA ASP A 256 0.01 -27.21 -12.69
C ASP A 256 -0.45 -25.83 -12.19
N CYS A 257 -0.51 -24.81 -13.04
CA CYS A 257 -1.06 -23.51 -12.70
C CYS A 257 -2.60 -23.44 -12.79
N HIS A 258 -3.26 -24.41 -13.43
CA HIS A 258 -4.69 -24.29 -13.78
C HIS A 258 -5.61 -24.18 -12.56
N ASN A 259 -5.29 -24.91 -11.48
CA ASN A 259 -6.09 -24.91 -10.25
C ASN A 259 -6.21 -23.51 -9.62
N PHE A 260 -5.17 -22.67 -9.74
CA PHE A 260 -5.24 -21.29 -9.27
C PHE A 260 -6.36 -20.52 -9.99
N TYR A 261 -6.45 -20.65 -11.31
CA TYR A 261 -7.46 -19.97 -12.12
C TYR A 261 -8.87 -20.56 -11.93
N ASP A 262 -8.96 -21.87 -11.73
CA ASP A 262 -10.23 -22.59 -11.50
C ASP A 262 -10.92 -22.22 -10.20
N THR A 263 -10.14 -21.77 -9.22
CA THR A 263 -10.63 -21.42 -7.87
C THR A 263 -10.83 -19.92 -7.68
N LEU A 264 -10.66 -19.10 -8.72
CA LEU A 264 -10.89 -17.65 -8.62
C LEU A 264 -12.38 -17.37 -8.40
N PRO A 265 -12.75 -16.59 -7.37
CA PRO A 265 -14.14 -16.17 -7.18
C PRO A 265 -14.57 -15.22 -8.29
N PHE A 266 -15.84 -15.30 -8.73
CA PHE A 266 -16.38 -14.41 -9.76
C PHE A 266 -17.86 -14.11 -9.53
N VAL A 267 -18.29 -12.92 -9.96
CA VAL A 267 -19.68 -12.43 -9.95
C VAL A 267 -20.02 -11.64 -11.22
#